data_AF-J9ADW2-F1
#
_entry.id   AF-J9ADW2-F1
#
_cell.length_a   1.000
_cell.length_b   1.000
_cell.length_c   1.000
_cell.angle_alpha   90.00
_cell.angle_beta   90.00
_cell.angle_gamma   90.00
#
_symmetry.space_group_name_H-M   'P 1'
#
loop_
_entity.id
_entity.type
_entity.pdbx_description
1 polymer ?
#
loop_
_entity_poly.entity_id
_entity_poly.type
_entity_poly.pdbx_seq_one_letter_code
_entity_poly.pdbx_strand_id
1 'polypeptide(L)'
;MHFVVEKPLPVYSKELICNSSEYTSSATAYWLGFQKVPVIGNYISGLIVALLTIALQAIVIYRQQHKRLISGTSVPPRGLVFPKADPSNWDTSLVDMIKFFFNYGFYKFGLEVLLF
;
A
#
# COMPACT_ATOMS: atom_id res chain seq x y z
N MET A 1 24.08 13.58 27.38
CA MET A 1 24.02 12.44 26.45
C MET A 1 25.22 12.53 25.55
N HIS A 2 26.15 11.59 25.69
CA HIS A 2 27.44 11.61 24.99
C HIS A 2 27.20 11.09 23.57
N PHE A 3 27.18 11.99 22.59
CA PHE A 3 27.16 11.59 21.18
C PHE A 3 28.52 10.93 20.91
N VAL A 4 28.51 9.62 20.72
CA VAL A 4 29.66 8.88 20.19
C VAL A 4 29.95 9.51 18.82
N VAL A 5 31.07 10.21 18.72
CA VAL A 5 31.60 10.69 17.43
C VAL A 5 31.98 9.44 16.66
N GLU A 6 31.06 8.97 15.81
CA GLU A 6 31.36 7.90 14.87
C GLU A 6 32.48 8.41 13.94
N LYS A 7 33.60 7.68 13.90
CA LYS A 7 34.58 7.83 12.83
C LYS A 7 33.83 7.81 11.50
N PRO A 8 34.17 8.66 10.52
CA PRO A 8 33.53 8.64 9.22
C PRO A 8 33.68 7.23 8.65
N LEU A 9 32.58 6.47 8.68
CA LEU A 9 32.53 5.14 8.08
C LEU A 9 32.88 5.34 6.59
N PRO A 10 33.88 4.61 6.05
CA PRO A 10 34.27 4.78 4.66
C PRO A 10 33.02 4.60 3.80
N VAL A 11 32.75 5.58 2.95
CA VAL A 11 31.68 5.51 1.95
C VAL A 11 32.15 4.47 0.92
N TYR A 12 31.90 3.20 1.22
CA TYR A 12 32.15 2.10 0.31
C TYR A 12 31.21 2.31 -0.88
N SER A 13 31.76 2.39 -2.09
CA SER A 13 30.96 2.43 -3.31
C SER A 13 30.13 1.15 -3.42
N LYS A 14 28.92 1.24 -3.99
CA LYS A 14 28.03 0.07 -4.18
C LYS A 14 28.76 -1.11 -4.82
N GLU A 15 29.69 -0.82 -5.73
CA GLU A 15 30.53 -1.78 -6.43
C GLU A 15 31.44 -2.59 -5.50
N LEU A 16 31.92 -1.98 -4.42
CA LEU A 16 32.87 -2.60 -3.50
C LEU A 16 32.15 -3.47 -2.45
N ILE A 17 30.90 -3.14 -2.09
CA ILE A 17 30.05 -3.98 -1.21
C ILE A 17 29.54 -5.22 -1.94
N CYS A 18 29.18 -5.09 -3.22
CA CYS A 18 28.64 -6.20 -4.01
C CYS A 18 29.70 -7.19 -4.49
N ASN A 19 30.97 -6.78 -4.56
CA ASN A 19 32.07 -7.63 -5.04
C ASN A 19 32.87 -8.28 -3.90
N SER A 20 32.71 -7.83 -2.65
CA SER A 20 33.34 -8.46 -1.50
C SER A 20 32.44 -9.57 -0.93
N SER A 21 32.91 -10.81 -0.94
CA SER A 21 32.33 -11.93 -0.19
C SER A 21 32.64 -11.86 1.32
N GLU A 22 33.15 -10.72 1.80
CA GLU A 22 33.51 -10.50 3.21
C GLU A 22 32.29 -10.05 4.02
N TYR A 23 32.06 -10.73 5.15
CA TYR A 23 31.02 -10.39 6.12
C TYR A 23 31.40 -9.13 6.90
N THR A 24 31.25 -7.97 6.27
CA THR A 24 31.43 -6.67 6.93
C THR A 24 30.10 -6.15 7.44
N SER A 25 30.09 -5.43 8.57
CA SER A 25 28.88 -4.82 9.15
C SER A 25 28.14 -3.90 8.15
N SER A 26 28.86 -3.28 7.22
CA SER A 26 28.30 -2.49 6.11
C SER A 26 27.52 -3.34 5.10
N ALA A 27 28.01 -4.55 4.78
CA ALA A 27 27.33 -5.47 3.88
C ALA A 27 26.05 -6.02 4.52
N THR A 28 26.08 -6.33 5.82
CA THR A 28 24.89 -6.71 6.59
C THR A 28 23.86 -5.58 6.62
N ALA A 29 24.30 -4.35 6.88
CA ALA A 29 23.42 -3.18 6.87
C ALA A 29 22.77 -2.93 5.51
N TYR A 30 23.54 -3.09 4.42
CA TYR A 30 23.02 -2.98 3.06
C TYR A 30 22.00 -4.07 2.71
N TRP A 31 22.26 -5.32 3.11
CA TRP A 31 21.30 -6.42 2.93
C TRP A 31 20.00 -6.20 3.71
N LEU A 32 20.09 -5.62 4.92
CA LEU A 32 18.93 -5.16 5.69
C LEU A 32 18.21 -3.95 5.07
N GLY A 33 18.75 -3.39 3.98
CA GLY A 33 18.18 -2.28 3.25
C GLY A 33 18.63 -0.89 3.71
N PHE A 34 19.53 -0.80 4.69
CA PHE A 34 20.08 0.47 5.15
C PHE A 34 21.16 0.97 4.18
N GLN A 35 20.90 2.11 3.53
CA GLN A 35 21.87 2.75 2.66
C GLN A 35 22.10 4.19 3.10
N LYS A 36 23.37 4.60 3.20
CA LYS A 36 23.72 6.02 3.32
C LYS A 36 23.51 6.68 1.95
N VAL A 37 22.63 7.68 1.91
CA VAL A 37 22.29 8.42 0.69
C VAL A 37 22.51 9.92 0.94
N PRO A 38 23.10 10.67 0.00
CA PRO A 38 23.32 12.11 0.17
C PRO A 38 22.00 12.90 0.23
N VAL A 39 20.93 12.41 -0.40
CA VAL A 39 19.58 12.98 -0.37
C VAL A 39 18.63 12.02 0.34
N ILE A 40 18.39 12.26 1.62
CA ILE A 40 17.54 11.41 2.47
C ILE A 40 16.06 11.41 2.01
N GLY A 41 15.61 12.53 1.43
CA GLY A 41 14.21 12.73 1.05
C GLY A 41 13.72 11.70 0.02
N ASN A 42 14.54 11.36 -0.98
CA ASN A 42 14.17 10.37 -1.99
C ASN A 42 14.22 8.93 -1.44
N TYR A 43 15.07 8.67 -0.44
CA TYR A 43 15.19 7.35 0.18
C TYR A 43 13.97 7.02 1.06
N ILE A 44 13.42 8.02 1.76
CA ILE A 44 12.28 7.83 2.68
C ILE A 44 10.93 8.10 2.00
N SER A 45 10.90 8.70 0.81
CA SER A 45 9.67 9.07 0.10
C SER A 45 8.69 7.89 -0.05
N GLY A 46 9.18 6.71 -0.43
CA GLY A 46 8.36 5.50 -0.56
C GLY A 46 7.73 5.06 0.77
N LEU A 47 8.48 5.15 1.88
CA LEU A 47 7.97 4.85 3.22
C LEU A 47 6.89 5.86 3.64
N ILE A 48 7.09 7.15 3.36
CA ILE A 48 6.10 8.19 3.64
C ILE A 48 4.81 7.91 2.87
N VAL A 49 4.90 7.59 1.58
CA VAL A 49 3.72 7.26 0.76
C VAL A 49 3.02 6.00 1.27
N ALA A 50 3.76 4.97 1.66
CA ALA A 50 3.19 3.75 2.24
C ALA A 50 2.46 4.05 3.57
N LEU A 51 3.10 4.81 4.47
CA LEU A 51 2.49 5.22 5.74
C LEU A 51 1.24 6.06 5.52
N LEU A 52 1.28 7.03 4.60
CA LEU A 52 0.11 7.84 4.24
C LEU A 52 -1.02 6.95 3.70
N THR A 53 -0.69 5.97 2.85
CA THR A 53 -1.69 5.04 2.29
C THR A 53 -2.37 4.21 3.38
N ILE A 54 -1.59 3.65 4.30
CA ILE A 54 -2.11 2.86 5.43
C ILE A 54 -2.94 3.74 6.37
N ALA A 55 -2.46 4.95 6.68
CA ALA A 55 -3.20 5.90 7.51
C ALA A 55 -4.53 6.30 6.86
N LEU A 56 -4.52 6.60 5.56
CA LEU A 56 -5.74 6.90 4.80
C LEU A 56 -6.72 5.73 4.82
N GLN A 57 -6.24 4.49 4.62
CA GLN A 57 -7.08 3.29 4.73
C GLN A 57 -7.73 3.19 6.11
N ALA A 58 -6.96 3.36 7.19
CA ALA A 58 -7.47 3.31 8.55
C ALA A 58 -8.51 4.42 8.82
N ILE A 59 -8.25 5.65 8.35
CA ILE A 59 -9.18 6.78 8.47
C ILE A 59 -10.48 6.50 7.73
N VAL A 60 -10.42 5.96 6.51
CA VAL A 60 -11.61 5.62 5.73
C VAL A 60 -12.44 4.56 6.45
N ILE A 61 -11.82 3.50 6.95
CA ILE A 61 -12.50 2.45 7.71
C ILE A 61 -13.16 3.02 8.98
N TYR A 62 -12.41 3.82 9.74
CA TYR A 62 -12.92 4.47 10.95
C TYR A 62 -14.13 5.36 10.63
N ARG A 63 -14.04 6.19 9.59
CA ARG A 63 -15.14 7.09 9.18
C ARG A 63 -16.37 6.29 8.73
N GLN A 64 -16.17 5.18 8.02
CA GLN A 64 -17.27 4.29 7.61
C GLN A 64 -17.96 3.66 8.83
N GLN A 65 -17.20 3.20 9.83
CA GLN A 65 -17.75 2.63 11.06
C GLN A 65 -18.50 3.69 11.89
N HIS A 66 -17.90 4.87 12.06
CA HIS A 66 -18.50 5.96 12.82
C HIS A 66 -19.82 6.43 12.20
N LYS A 67 -19.85 6.63 10.87
CA LYS A 67 -21.10 6.98 10.16
C LYS A 67 -22.19 5.92 10.38
N ARG A 68 -21.84 4.64 10.34
CA ARG A 68 -22.80 3.53 10.55
C ARG A 68 -23.36 3.50 11.97
N LEU A 69 -22.53 3.77 12.98
CA LEU A 69 -22.95 3.86 14.37
C LEU A 69 -24.00 4.96 14.56
N ILE A 70 -23.80 6.12 13.94
CA ILE A 70 -24.75 7.24 14.03
C ILE A 70 -26.05 6.94 13.27
N SER A 71 -25.98 6.31 12.09
CA SER A 71 -27.16 6.06 11.24
C SER A 71 -27.96 4.81 11.61
N GLY A 72 -27.49 3.98 12.55
CA GLY A 72 -28.17 2.73 12.95
C GLY A 72 -28.31 1.68 11.83
N THR A 73 -27.57 1.84 10.73
CA THR A 73 -27.66 0.97 9.55
C THR A 73 -26.94 -0.36 9.76
N SER A 74 -27.57 -1.46 9.32
CA SER A 74 -26.97 -2.80 9.36
C SER A 74 -25.71 -2.91 8.50
N VAL A 75 -24.89 -3.92 8.80
CA VAL A 75 -23.66 -4.19 8.04
C VAL A 75 -24.05 -4.54 6.59
N PRO A 76 -23.62 -3.77 5.58
CA PRO A 76 -23.87 -4.09 4.19
C PRO A 76 -23.18 -5.43 3.85
N PRO A 77 -23.69 -6.17 2.84
CA PRO A 77 -23.08 -7.41 2.41
C PRO A 77 -21.62 -7.19 2.06
N ARG A 78 -20.76 -8.13 2.47
CA ARG A 78 -19.31 -8.03 2.23
C ARG A 78 -19.05 -7.94 0.72
N GLY A 79 -18.21 -6.98 0.32
CA GLY A 79 -17.71 -6.86 -1.06
C GLY A 79 -18.56 -6.00 -2.01
N LEU A 80 -19.67 -5.40 -1.55
CA LEU A 80 -20.49 -4.51 -2.39
C LEU A 80 -20.21 -3.03 -2.08
N VAL A 81 -19.81 -2.27 -3.10
CA VAL A 81 -19.63 -0.81 -3.02
C VAL A 81 -21.00 -0.11 -3.09
N PHE A 82 -21.88 -0.61 -3.95
CA PHE A 82 -23.23 -0.09 -4.13
C PHE A 82 -24.27 -1.17 -3.81
N PRO A 83 -24.75 -1.28 -2.55
CA PRO A 83 -25.71 -2.30 -2.16
C PRO A 83 -27.12 -2.12 -2.77
N LYS A 84 -27.40 -0.96 -3.38
CA LYS A 84 -28.67 -0.66 -4.05
C LYS A 84 -28.67 -0.96 -5.55
N ALA A 85 -27.55 -1.45 -6.10
CA ALA A 85 -27.47 -1.80 -7.51
C ALA A 85 -28.01 -3.22 -7.68
N ASP A 86 -29.23 -3.35 -8.21
CA ASP A 86 -29.84 -4.65 -8.47
C ASP A 86 -29.17 -5.36 -9.66
N PRO A 87 -28.66 -6.60 -9.49
CA PRO A 87 -28.08 -7.38 -10.58
C PRO A 87 -29.05 -7.66 -11.73
N SER A 88 -30.36 -7.58 -11.49
CA SER A 88 -31.38 -7.83 -12.52
C SER A 88 -31.54 -6.69 -13.51
N ASN A 89 -31.23 -5.45 -13.10
CA ASN A 89 -31.53 -4.24 -13.89
C ASN A 89 -30.26 -3.61 -14.48
N TRP A 90 -29.18 -4.38 -14.65
CA TRP A 90 -27.88 -3.86 -15.11
C TRP A 90 -27.95 -3.16 -16.48
N ASP A 91 -28.93 -3.53 -17.32
CA ASP A 91 -29.09 -3.01 -18.70
C ASP A 91 -30.06 -1.81 -18.81
N THR A 92 -30.55 -1.27 -17.69
CA THR A 92 -31.45 -0.11 -17.75
C THR A 92 -30.74 1.20 -18.06
N SER A 93 -29.46 1.33 -17.69
CA SER A 93 -28.65 2.51 -18.01
C SER A 93 -27.15 2.21 -17.98
N LEU A 94 -26.35 3.00 -18.71
CA LEU A 94 -24.88 2.93 -18.65
C LEU A 94 -24.35 3.16 -17.22
N VAL A 95 -25.04 3.98 -16.43
CA VAL A 95 -24.65 4.25 -15.05
C VAL A 95 -24.84 3.02 -14.17
N ASP A 96 -25.90 2.24 -14.40
CA ASP A 96 -26.17 1.02 -13.65
C ASP A 96 -25.28 -0.15 -14.11
N MET A 97 -24.94 -0.20 -15.40
CA MET A 97 -23.89 -1.09 -15.91
C MET A 97 -22.54 -0.84 -15.23
N ILE A 98 -22.13 0.44 -15.07
CA ILE A 98 -20.87 0.79 -14.41
C ILE A 98 -20.90 0.41 -12.91
N LYS A 99 -22.02 0.68 -12.21
CA LYS A 99 -22.18 0.27 -10.80
C LYS A 99 -22.10 -1.26 -10.65
N PHE A 100 -22.68 -2.01 -11.59
CA PHE A 100 -22.58 -3.46 -11.64
C PHE A 100 -21.15 -3.93 -11.86
N PHE A 101 -20.42 -3.30 -12.78
CA PHE A 101 -19.01 -3.64 -13.06
C PHE A 101 -18.11 -3.43 -11.83
N PHE A 102 -18.28 -2.35 -11.07
CA PHE A 102 -17.50 -2.14 -9.85
C PHE A 102 -17.83 -3.13 -8.72
N ASN A 103 -19.07 -3.63 -8.66
CA ASN A 103 -19.47 -4.63 -7.65
C ASN A 103 -19.09 -6.07 -8.06
N TYR A 104 -19.23 -6.43 -9.34
CA TYR A 104 -19.14 -7.82 -9.81
C TYR A 104 -18.09 -8.07 -10.89
N GLY A 105 -17.36 -7.04 -11.36
CA GLY A 105 -16.39 -7.16 -12.44
C GLY A 105 -15.30 -8.19 -12.13
N PHE A 106 -14.64 -8.07 -10.98
CA PHE A 106 -13.63 -9.05 -10.56
C PHE A 106 -14.24 -10.41 -10.18
N TYR A 107 -15.49 -10.44 -9.73
CA TYR A 107 -16.20 -11.70 -9.45
C TYR A 107 -16.50 -12.49 -10.74
N LYS A 108 -16.86 -11.79 -11.83
CA LYS A 108 -17.18 -12.41 -13.12
C LYS A 108 -15.96 -12.68 -13.99
N PHE A 109 -15.03 -11.73 -14.06
CA PHE A 109 -13.88 -11.76 -14.97
C PHE A 109 -12.55 -12.02 -14.25
N GLY A 110 -12.56 -12.35 -12.95
CA GLY A 110 -11.32 -12.53 -12.17
C GLY A 110 -10.37 -13.58 -12.75
N LEU A 111 -10.90 -14.70 -13.24
CA LEU A 111 -10.09 -15.74 -13.90
C LEU A 111 -9.43 -15.24 -15.18
N GLU A 112 -10.13 -14.42 -15.97
CA GLU A 112 -9.58 -13.83 -17.19
C GLU A 112 -8.49 -12.81 -16.86
N VAL A 113 -8.68 -11.98 -15.83
CA VAL A 113 -7.69 -10.99 -15.37
C VAL A 113 -6.44 -11.64 -14.77
N LEU A 114 -6.58 -12.78 -14.11
CA LEU A 114 -5.45 -13.53 -13.53
C LEU A 114 -4.67 -14.32 -14.59
N LEU A 115 -5.34 -14.71 -15.68
CA LEU A 115 -4.74 -15.45 -16.78
C LEU A 115 -4.07 -14.53 -17.80
N PHE A 116 -4.47 -13.26 -17.84
CA PHE A 116 -3.85 -12.21 -18.64
C PHE A 116 -2.62 -11.61 -17.95
#